data_AF-A0A8T6X4T1-F1
#
_entry.id   AF-A0A8T6X4T1-F1
#
_cell.length_a   1.000
_cell.length_b   1.000
_cell.length_c   1.000
_cell.angle_alpha   90.00
_cell.angle_beta   90.00
_cell.angle_gamma   90.00
#
_symmetry.space_group_name_H-M   'P 1'
#
loop_
_entity.id
_entity.type
_entity.pdbx_description
1 polymer ?
#
loop_
_entity_poly.entity_id
_entity_poly.type
_entity_poly.pdbx_seq_one_letter_code
_entity_poly.pdbx_strand_id
1 'polypeptide(L)' 'MAKAARELEREGVDAIMGDCGFMALFQKALQESVRVPVFSSSLLLVPLVARMIPEGKRVGILTY' A
#
# COMPACT_ATOMS: atom_id res chain seq x y z
N MET A 1 -3.24 -12.02 7.07
CA MET A 1 -2.44 -10.86 6.64
C MET A 1 -1.22 -10.63 7.52
N ALA A 2 -1.36 -10.26 8.80
CA ALA A 2 -0.20 -10.05 9.70
C ALA A 2 0.74 -11.28 9.87
N LYS A 3 0.20 -12.50 9.88
CA LYS A 3 1.02 -13.73 9.93
C LYS A 3 1.95 -13.84 8.72
N ALA A 4 1.38 -13.73 7.52
CA ALA A 4 2.14 -13.79 6.26
C ALA A 4 3.17 -12.65 6.15
N ALA A 5 2.81 -11.43 6.57
CA ALA A 5 3.73 -10.31 6.59
C ALA A 5 4.97 -10.59 7.47
N ARG A 6 4.76 -11.16 8.66
CA ARG A 6 5.86 -11.59 9.55
C ARG A 6 6.66 -12.77 9.02
N GLU A 7 6.07 -13.64 8.21
CA GLU A 7 6.79 -14.72 7.53
C GLU A 7 7.74 -14.15 6.47
N LEU A 8 7.25 -13.26 5.62
CA LEU A 8 8.08 -12.55 4.64
C LEU A 8 9.20 -11.74 5.30
N GLU A 9 8.92 -11.04 6.39
CA GLU A 9 9.95 -10.33 7.16
C GLU A 9 11.03 -11.28 7.70
N ARG A 10 10.66 -12.47 8.17
CA ARG A 10 11.63 -13.49 8.63
C ARG A 10 12.46 -14.07 7.48
N GLU A 11 11.94 -14.07 6.27
CA GLU A 11 12.68 -14.44 5.06
C GLU A 11 13.68 -13.36 4.62
N GLY A 12 13.65 -12.17 5.24
CA GLY A 12 14.66 -11.13 5.06
C GLY A 12 14.35 -10.13 3.96
N VAL A 13 13.06 -9.93 3.61
CA VAL A 13 12.67 -8.92 2.62
C VAL A 13 12.90 -7.49 3.12
N ASP A 14 13.28 -6.58 2.22
CA ASP A 14 13.44 -5.16 2.54
C ASP A 14 12.11 -4.38 2.58
N ALA A 15 11.08 -4.89 1.91
CA ALA A 15 9.75 -4.27 1.86
C ALA A 15 8.67 -5.29 1.47
N ILE A 16 7.43 -5.01 1.87
CA ILE A 16 6.25 -5.80 1.51
C ILE A 16 5.31 -4.95 0.65
N MET A 17 4.92 -5.45 -0.52
CA MET A 17 3.97 -4.77 -1.41
C MET A 17 2.74 -5.65 -1.67
N GLY A 18 1.55 -5.06 -1.61
CA GLY A 18 0.29 -5.65 -2.02
C GLY A 18 -0.28 -4.91 -3.22
N ASP A 19 -0.98 -5.63 -4.08
CA ASP A 19 -1.54 -5.14 -5.35
C ASP A 19 -3.05 -4.86 -5.28
N CYS A 20 -3.76 -5.44 -4.31
CA CYS A 20 -5.21 -5.31 -4.20
C CYS A 20 -5.66 -3.92 -3.70
N GLY A 21 -6.62 -3.30 -4.39
CA GLY A 21 -7.22 -2.02 -3.97
C GLY A 21 -7.78 -2.02 -2.55
N PHE A 22 -8.50 -3.09 -2.16
CA PHE A 22 -9.10 -3.20 -0.82
C PHE A 22 -8.10 -3.36 0.32
N MET A 23 -6.86 -3.79 0.04
CA MET A 23 -5.82 -3.92 1.06
C MET A 23 -5.34 -2.57 1.61
N ALA A 24 -5.64 -1.45 0.92
CA ALA A 24 -5.40 -0.11 1.44
C ALA A 24 -6.05 0.10 2.82
N LEU A 25 -7.22 -0.50 3.07
CA LEU A 25 -7.92 -0.42 4.36
C LEU A 25 -7.14 -1.03 5.53
N PHE A 26 -6.28 -2.01 5.23
CA PHE A 26 -5.47 -2.73 6.23
C PHE A 26 -4.03 -2.24 6.29
N GLN A 27 -3.68 -1.16 5.57
CA GLN A 27 -2.32 -0.60 5.55
C GLN A 27 -1.76 -0.41 6.96
N LYS A 28 -2.50 0.30 7.83
CA LYS A 28 -2.05 0.60 9.19
C LYS A 28 -1.82 -0.67 10.01
N ALA A 29 -2.78 -1.59 9.99
CA ALA A 29 -2.69 -2.84 10.76
C ALA A 29 -1.54 -3.74 10.28
N LEU A 30 -1.24 -3.75 8.98
CA LEU A 30 -0.10 -4.47 8.42
C LEU A 30 1.22 -3.80 8.81
N GLN A 31 1.30 -2.48 8.70
CA GLN A 31 2.48 -1.69 9.05
C GLN A 31 2.82 -1.81 10.55
N GLU A 32 1.83 -1.90 11.43
CA GLU A 32 2.05 -2.13 12.87
C GLU A 32 2.52 -3.57 13.18
N SER A 33 2.40 -4.50 12.21
CA SER A 33 2.66 -5.93 12.44
C SER A 33 4.09 -6.39 12.12
N VAL A 34 4.87 -5.56 11.43
CA VAL A 34 6.25 -5.78 10.96
C VAL A 34 7.08 -4.50 11.12
N ARG A 35 8.40 -4.60 11.02
CA ARG A 35 9.37 -3.49 11.07
C ARG A 35 9.75 -2.97 9.69
N VAL A 36 9.65 -3.81 8.67
CA VAL A 36 9.94 -3.43 7.27
C VAL A 36 8.80 -2.58 6.67
N PRO A 37 9.09 -1.68 5.73
CA PRO A 37 8.08 -0.91 5.01
C PRO A 37 7.00 -1.79 4.36
N VAL A 38 5.74 -1.35 4.46
CA VAL A 38 4.59 -2.01 3.82
C VAL A 38 3.89 -1.02 2.90
N PHE A 39 3.59 -1.47 1.67
CA PHE A 39 2.79 -0.76 0.69
C PHE A 39 1.64 -1.66 0.27
N SER A 40 0.52 -1.62 1.00
CA SER A 40 -0.54 -2.62 0.83
C SER A 40 -1.35 -2.48 -0.45
N SER A 41 -1.28 -1.34 -1.12
CA SER A 41 -2.06 -1.05 -2.33
C SER A 41 -1.45 0.10 -3.14
N SER A 42 -1.63 0.05 -4.46
CA SER A 42 -1.34 1.17 -5.36
C SER A 42 -2.13 2.44 -5.03
N LEU A 43 -3.28 2.33 -4.36
CA LEU A 43 -4.10 3.47 -3.93
C LEU A 43 -3.36 4.40 -2.95
N LEU A 44 -2.32 3.94 -2.27
CA LEU A 44 -1.48 4.79 -1.41
C LEU A 44 -0.74 5.89 -2.19
N LEU A 45 -0.59 5.73 -3.51
CA LEU A 45 0.05 6.71 -4.38
C LEU A 45 -0.92 7.83 -4.80
N VAL A 46 -2.22 7.72 -4.55
CA VAL A 46 -3.22 8.71 -4.97
C VAL A 46 -2.88 10.15 -4.51
N PRO A 47 -2.45 10.40 -3.24
CA PRO A 47 -2.07 11.75 -2.82
C PRO A 47 -0.86 12.31 -3.56
N LEU A 48 0.09 11.44 -3.96
CA LEU A 48 1.24 11.83 -4.75
C LEU A 48 0.79 12.22 -6.17
N VAL A 49 0.02 11.35 -6.82
CA VAL A 49 -0.50 11.60 -8.18
C VAL A 49 -1.36 12.86 -8.23
N ALA A 50 -2.18 13.09 -7.20
CA ALA A 50 -3.01 14.30 -7.10
C ALA A 50 -2.19 15.60 -7.09
N ARG A 51 -0.93 15.57 -6.61
CA ARG A 51 -0.01 16.73 -6.64
C ARG A 51 0.74 16.88 -7.96
N MET A 52 0.73 15.87 -8.81
CA MET A 52 1.45 15.83 -10.09
C MET A 52 0.57 16.25 -11.28
N ILE A 53 -0.75 16.33 -11.11
CA ILE A 53 -1.70 16.68 -12.17
C ILE A 53 -2.02 18.19 -12.18
N PRO A 54 -2.41 18.77 -13.33
CA PRO A 54 -2.79 20.18 -13.42
C PRO A 54 -3.92 20.57 -12.47
N GLU A 55 -3.94 21.84 -12.08
CA GLU A 55 -5.01 22.40 -11.25
C GLU A 55 -6.39 22.15 -11.88
N GLY A 56 -7.38 21.80 -11.05
CA GLY A 56 -8.73 21.48 -11.48
C GLY A 56 -8.92 20.06 -12.05
N LYS A 57 -7.85 19.26 -12.19
CA LYS A 57 -7.96 17.83 -12.55
C LYS A 57 -8.12 16.95 -11.31
N ARG A 58 -8.60 15.72 -11.51
CA ARG A 58 -8.85 14.73 -10.44
C ARG A 58 -8.25 13.37 -10.82
N VAL A 59 -7.80 12.64 -9.81
CA VAL A 59 -7.37 11.24 -9.96
C VAL A 59 -8.60 10.35 -10.05
N GLY A 60 -8.70 9.54 -11.10
CA GLY A 60 -9.74 8.50 -11.25
C GLY A 60 -9.22 7.14 -10.78
N ILE A 61 -10.07 6.38 -10.08
CA ILE A 61 -9.77 5.01 -9.67
C ILE A 61 -10.66 4.09 -10.52
N LEU A 62 -10.06 3.15 -11.26
CA LEU A 62 -10.77 2.13 -12.01
C LEU A 62 -10.61 0.79 -11.30
N THR A 63 -11.73 0.12 -11.03
CA THR A 63 -11.79 -1.22 -10.46
C THR A 63 -12.82 -2.04 -11.25
N TYR A 64 -12.63 -3.36 -11.28
CA TYR A 64 -13.57 -4.31 -11.87
C TYR A 64 -14.77 -4.59 -10.96
#